data_AF-X1PZT0-F1
#
_entry.id   AF-X1PZT0-F1
#
_cell.length_a   1.000
_cell.length_b   1.000
_cell.length_c   1.000
_cell.angle_alpha   90.00
_cell.angle_beta   90.00
_cell.angle_gamma   90.00
#
_symmetry.space_group_name_H-M   'P 1'
#
loop_
_entity.id
_entity.type
_entity.pdbx_description
1 polymer ?
#
loop_
_entity_poly.entity_id
_entity_poly.type
_entity_poly.pdbx_seq_one_letter_code
_entity_poly.pdbx_strand_id
1 'polypeptide(L)'
;MQIRPMTYIVITFPVEVRPLVRGKAVLALEGRKVRGLLRKRGYRKVYTRWHFFGDTPGVYHPHLNVLCDGGDKSPRELADEKDAIRRKL
;
A
#
# COMPACT_ATOMS: atom_id res chain seq x y z
N MET A 1 0.56 -18.27 20.40
CA MET A 1 -0.37 -17.45 19.60
C MET A 1 0.09 -17.49 18.14
N GLN A 2 -0.59 -18.21 17.27
CA GLN A 2 -0.26 -18.26 15.83
C GLN A 2 -0.88 -17.05 15.13
N ILE A 3 -0.10 -16.32 14.35
CA ILE A 3 -0.61 -15.26 13.48
C ILE A 3 -1.39 -15.95 12.35
N ARG A 4 -2.71 -15.70 12.27
CA ARG A 4 -3.53 -16.11 11.11
C ARG A 4 -2.89 -15.55 9.82
N PRO A 5 -3.03 -16.22 8.65
CA PRO A 5 -2.43 -15.73 7.41
C PRO A 5 -2.82 -14.27 7.17
N MET A 6 -1.81 -13.41 7.08
CA MET A 6 -1.96 -11.97 6.85
C MET A 6 -1.65 -11.70 5.38
N THR A 7 -2.43 -10.84 4.74
CA THR A 7 -2.09 -10.32 3.42
C THR A 7 -1.02 -9.24 3.58
N TYR A 8 0.04 -9.32 2.77
CA TYR A 8 1.05 -8.29 2.65
C TYR A 8 0.98 -7.64 1.25
N ILE A 9 0.76 -6.33 1.20
CA ILE A 9 0.63 -5.56 -0.05
C ILE A 9 1.75 -4.52 -0.08
N VAL A 10 2.45 -4.44 -1.21
CA VAL A 10 3.44 -3.39 -1.46
C VAL A 10 2.91 -2.51 -2.59
N ILE A 11 2.77 -1.22 -2.31
CA ILE A 11 2.34 -0.22 -3.30
C ILE A 11 3.54 0.67 -3.62
N THR A 12 3.90 0.70 -4.90
CA THR A 12 5.01 1.51 -5.43
C THR A 12 4.47 2.44 -6.49
N PHE A 13 4.84 3.71 -6.43
CA PHE A 13 4.47 4.66 -7.47
C PHE A 13 5.38 4.51 -8.71
N PRO A 14 4.84 4.73 -9.92
CA PRO A 14 5.64 4.90 -11.13
C PRO A 14 6.71 5.99 -10.93
N VAL A 15 7.86 5.87 -11.59
CA VAL A 15 9.04 6.72 -11.38
C VAL A 15 8.69 8.20 -11.54
N GLU A 16 7.91 8.51 -12.58
CA GLU A 16 7.42 9.82 -12.97
C GLU A 16 6.49 10.46 -11.93
N VAL A 17 5.80 9.67 -11.09
CA VAL A 17 4.90 10.16 -10.05
C VAL A 17 5.64 10.42 -8.72
N ARG A 18 6.74 9.72 -8.47
CA ARG A 18 7.47 9.80 -7.18
C ARG A 18 7.87 11.22 -6.75
N PRO A 19 8.29 12.14 -7.64
CA PRO A 19 8.58 13.52 -7.25
C PRO A 19 7.38 14.24 -6.62
N LEU A 20 6.16 13.93 -7.07
CA LEU A 20 4.91 14.53 -6.58
C LEU A 20 4.53 14.03 -5.18
N VAL A 21 5.00 12.83 -4.80
CA VAL A 21 4.69 12.16 -3.52
C VAL A 21 5.88 12.18 -2.55
N ARG A 22 6.73 13.20 -2.61
CA ARG A 22 7.92 13.34 -1.75
C ARG A 22 7.63 13.96 -0.37
N GLY A 23 6.56 14.74 -0.26
CA GLY A 23 6.21 15.44 0.97
C GLY A 23 5.67 14.49 2.04
N LYS A 24 6.10 14.64 3.30
CA LYS A 24 5.57 13.88 4.45
C LYS A 24 4.04 13.97 4.56
N ALA A 25 3.47 15.14 4.30
CA ALA A 25 2.03 15.36 4.31
C ALA A 25 1.30 14.58 3.21
N VAL A 26 1.89 14.54 2.00
CA VAL A 26 1.35 13.78 0.86
C VAL A 26 1.41 12.28 1.16
N LEU A 27 2.55 11.77 1.62
CA LEU A 27 2.69 10.37 2.03
C LEU A 27 1.69 9.98 3.14
N ALA A 28 1.47 10.86 4.12
CA ALA A 28 0.49 10.63 5.17
C ALA A 28 -0.94 10.59 4.60
N LEU A 29 -1.25 11.45 3.63
CA LEU A 29 -2.54 11.46 2.93
C LEU A 29 -2.74 10.17 2.12
N GLU A 30 -1.78 9.77 1.30
CA GLU A 30 -1.86 8.54 0.49
C GLU A 30 -2.00 7.30 1.38
N GLY A 31 -1.22 7.21 2.46
CA GLY A 31 -1.37 6.13 3.44
C GLY A 31 -2.76 6.11 4.10
N ARG A 32 -3.34 7.29 4.41
CA ARG A 32 -4.72 7.38 4.94
C ARG A 32 -5.75 6.91 3.91
N LYS A 33 -5.61 7.30 2.64
CA LYS A 33 -6.51 6.88 1.56
C LYS A 33 -6.53 5.36 1.42
N VAL A 34 -5.37 4.70 1.41
CA VAL A 34 -5.26 3.23 1.34
C VAL A 34 -5.91 2.57 2.55
N ARG A 35 -5.58 3.02 3.77
CA ARG A 35 -6.21 2.45 4.99
C ARG A 35 -7.73 2.59 4.98
N GLY A 36 -8.24 3.75 4.55
CA GLY A 36 -9.67 4.00 4.44
C GLY A 36 -10.34 3.08 3.41
N LEU A 37 -9.71 2.90 2.25
CA LEU A 37 -10.20 1.98 1.21
C LEU A 37 -10.28 0.53 1.73
N LEU A 38 -9.19 0.02 2.32
CA LEU A 38 -9.15 -1.35 2.82
C LEU A 38 -10.18 -1.55 3.94
N ARG A 39 -10.31 -0.61 4.88
CA ARG A 39 -11.37 -0.72 5.90
C ARG A 39 -12.78 -0.79 5.30
N LYS A 40 -13.06 0.00 4.26
CA LYS A 40 -14.34 -0.05 3.54
C LYS A 40 -14.58 -1.38 2.82
N ARG A 41 -13.51 -2.09 2.44
CA ARG A 41 -13.57 -3.43 1.83
C ARG A 41 -13.66 -4.57 2.85
N GLY A 42 -13.73 -4.27 4.16
CA GLY A 42 -13.97 -5.26 5.21
C GLY A 42 -12.74 -5.67 6.02
N TYR A 43 -11.56 -5.14 5.73
CA TYR A 43 -10.36 -5.40 6.52
C TYR A 43 -10.45 -4.71 7.88
N ARG A 44 -10.24 -5.45 8.96
CA ARG A 44 -10.32 -4.90 10.32
C ARG A 44 -8.95 -4.45 10.81
N LYS A 45 -7.92 -5.23 10.49
CA LYS A 45 -6.53 -4.92 10.86
C LYS A 45 -5.82 -4.40 9.63
N VAL A 46 -5.46 -3.12 9.62
CA VAL A 46 -4.73 -2.51 8.50
C VAL A 46 -3.59 -1.68 9.06
N TYR A 47 -2.37 -2.19 8.93
CA TYR A 47 -1.13 -1.53 9.33
C TYR A 47 -0.39 -1.08 8.09
N THR A 48 0.19 0.13 8.13
CA THR A 48 0.90 0.70 6.98
C THR A 48 2.23 1.29 7.42
N ARG A 49 3.29 1.06 6.66
CA ARG A 49 4.61 1.65 6.87
C ARG A 49 5.21 2.11 5.55
N TRP A 50 5.68 3.35 5.50
CA TRP A 50 6.50 3.81 4.40
C TRP A 50 7.91 3.24 4.53
N HIS A 51 8.39 2.63 3.44
CA HIS A 51 9.75 2.16 3.30
C HIS A 51 10.39 2.91 2.13
N PHE A 52 11.61 3.40 2.34
CA PHE A 52 12.36 4.16 1.34
C PHE A 52 13.62 3.34 1.05
N PHE A 53 13.62 2.58 -0.05
CA PHE A 53 14.72 1.69 -0.42
C PHE A 53 15.14 1.99 -1.85
N GLY A 54 16.44 2.04 -2.15
CA GLY A 54 16.91 2.20 -3.52
C GLY A 54 18.41 2.01 -3.58
N ASP A 55 18.86 1.10 -4.45
CA ASP A 55 20.29 0.79 -4.65
C ASP A 55 21.01 1.90 -5.46
N THR A 56 20.25 2.82 -6.04
CA THR A 56 20.78 3.97 -6.78
C THR A 56 20.77 5.22 -5.91
N PRO A 57 21.95 5.75 -5.54
CA PRO A 57 22.05 7.03 -4.86
C PRO A 57 21.28 8.13 -5.61
N GLY A 58 20.46 8.89 -4.89
CA GLY A 58 19.69 10.00 -5.45
C GLY A 58 18.30 9.66 -5.98
N VAL A 59 17.93 8.38 -6.12
CA VAL A 59 16.58 8.00 -6.57
C VAL A 59 15.64 7.88 -5.38
N TYR A 60 14.65 8.78 -5.32
CA TYR A 60 13.57 8.70 -4.34
C TYR A 60 12.61 7.56 -4.71
N HIS A 61 12.51 6.53 -3.86
CA HIS A 61 11.74 5.31 -4.13
C HIS A 61 10.87 4.91 -2.92
N PRO A 62 9.72 5.60 -2.71
CA PRO A 62 8.82 5.30 -1.62
C PRO A 62 7.95 4.07 -1.95
N HIS A 63 7.90 3.13 -1.00
CA HIS A 63 6.96 2.02 -0.98
C HIS A 63 6.04 2.14 0.22
N LEU A 64 4.75 1.97 0.00
CA LEU A 64 3.80 1.76 1.08
C LEU A 64 3.64 0.26 1.31
N ASN A 65 4.20 -0.23 2.40
CA ASN A 65 3.97 -1.59 2.86
C ASN A 65 2.69 -1.62 3.68
N VAL A 66 1.80 -2.57 3.39
CA VAL A 66 0.53 -2.76 4.07
C VAL A 66 0.43 -4.19 4.57
N LEU A 67 0.10 -4.35 5.84
CA LEU A 67 -0.17 -5.64 6.46
C LEU A 67 -1.63 -5.68 6.92
N CYS A 68 -2.40 -6.66 6.46
CA CYS A 68 -3.83 -6.75 6.77
C CYS A 68 -4.38 -8.18 6.92
N ASP A 69 -5.56 -8.32 7.52
CA ASP A 69 -6.15 -9.60 7.94
C ASP A 69 -6.90 -10.38 6.83
N GLY A 70 -6.52 -10.20 5.55
CA GLY A 70 -7.25 -10.76 4.41
C GLY A 70 -6.81 -12.12 3.88
N GLY A 71 -5.85 -12.80 4.52
CA GLY A 71 -5.36 -14.11 4.08
C GLY A 71 -4.94 -14.18 2.61
N ASP A 72 -5.07 -15.38 2.04
CA ASP A 72 -4.84 -15.63 0.62
C ASP A 72 -6.06 -15.19 -0.21
N LYS A 73 -5.79 -14.76 -1.45
CA LYS A 73 -6.82 -14.32 -2.39
C LYS A 73 -6.75 -15.11 -3.67
N SER A 74 -7.90 -15.33 -4.28
CA SER A 74 -7.95 -15.76 -5.68
C SER A 74 -7.37 -14.68 -6.62
N PRO A 75 -6.93 -15.05 -7.82
CA PRO A 75 -6.42 -14.09 -8.81
C PRO A 75 -7.41 -12.96 -9.13
N ARG A 76 -8.72 -13.27 -9.15
CA ARG A 76 -9.79 -12.29 -9.40
C ARG A 76 -9.90 -11.27 -8.27
N GLU A 77 -9.97 -11.74 -7.02
CA GLU A 77 -10.03 -10.85 -5.85
C GLU A 77 -8.80 -9.94 -5.76
N LEU A 78 -7.62 -10.48 -6.11
CA LEU A 78 -6.38 -9.71 -6.17
C LEU A 78 -6.43 -8.64 -7.27
N ALA A 79 -6.97 -8.95 -8.44
CA ALA A 79 -7.15 -7.97 -9.52
C ALA A 79 -8.12 -6.85 -9.11
N ASP A 80 -9.27 -7.22 -8.55
CA ASP A 80 -10.28 -6.26 -8.08
C ASP A 80 -9.72 -5.33 -6.99
N GLU A 81 -8.87 -5.85 -6.10
CA GLU A 81 -8.21 -5.04 -5.08
C GLU A 81 -7.13 -4.11 -5.64
N LYS A 82 -6.32 -4.60 -6.59
CA LYS A 82 -5.33 -3.77 -7.30
C LYS A 82 -6.01 -2.61 -8.01
N ASP A 83 -7.12 -2.86 -8.69
CA ASP A 83 -7.86 -1.81 -9.41
C ASP A 83 -8.53 -0.81 -8.45
N ALA A 84 -9.06 -1.28 -7.33
CA ALA A 84 -9.58 -0.40 -6.30
C ALA A 84 -8.50 0.53 -5.72
N ILE A 85 -7.29 0.00 -5.48
CA ILE A 85 -6.14 0.79 -5.00
C ILE A 85 -5.70 1.80 -6.06
N ARG A 86 -5.56 1.39 -7.32
CA ARG A 86 -5.18 2.26 -8.45
C ARG A 86 -6.14 3.42 -8.65
N ARG A 87 -7.45 3.20 -8.50
CA ARG A 87 -8.45 4.27 -8.63
C ARG A 87 -8.44 5.25 -7.45
N LYS A 88 -7.85 4.85 -6.32
CA LYS A 88 -7.87 5.64 -5.09
C LYS A 88 -6.66 6.57 -4.94
N LEU A 89 -5.52 6.19 -5.54
CA LEU A 89 -4.24 6.89 -5.51
C LEU A 89 -4.05 7.66 -6.81
#